data_AF-A0A7S2FM18-F1
#
_entry.id   AF-A0A7S2FM18-F1
#
_cell.length_a   1.000
_cell.length_b   1.000
_cell.length_c   1.000
_cell.angle_alpha   90.00
_cell.angle_beta   90.00
_cell.angle_gamma   90.00
#
_symmetry.space_group_name_H-M   'P 1'
#
loop_
_entity.id
_entity.type
_entity.pdbx_description
1 polymer ?
#
loop_
_entity_poly.entity_id
_entity_poly.type
_entity_poly.pdbx_seq_one_letter_code
_entity_poly.pdbx_strand_id
1 'polypeptide(L)'
;MHSGLSYIFEKSIQSVDPSVAMPYWDWTVDVTSNAYLNKSNAELWSWNVWGSEYFGIANNNAHTVSEGPWAFTRLPTDYWNDTHNPYGYMRAPWNMNSLPYVTRFNYTGSAAKNFAVTDMGMPTCMDFWNLIEDSDSWFDFGWGLQYDPHARVHSVIGGSEAGTSFENNVAKHFDDDVNEIISKIMFVWTKNMWRNYKIDFPTVCSPDTPQHACVGSCSDIGDEIQNRDIESYINTFGDSTVISSIKSLVLEDQIEVVTAMCESSLCIGDQMESASPTDISFWPIHPNLERVWMIKKLSGTFTDESWPQNSTSKSSDGSTCYGHGSEDLLPMEGIVSGTEGVEWNATNLTNSEWYRLLDPLNGHMPYLYDDFTLKHCNFYNLSFEQWLPTTDDGFI
;
A
#
# COMPACT_ATOMS: atom_id res chain seq x y z
N MET A 1 6.66 10.98 3.60
CA MET A 1 6.46 10.14 4.81
C MET A 1 7.31 8.87 4.79
N HIS A 2 7.14 7.93 3.84
CA HIS A 2 7.84 6.64 3.91
C HIS A 2 9.38 6.76 3.92
N SER A 3 9.97 7.72 3.21
CA SER A 3 11.41 7.98 3.32
C SER A 3 11.87 8.40 4.71
N GLY A 4 11.03 9.11 5.47
CA GLY A 4 11.30 9.40 6.87
C GLY A 4 11.20 8.15 7.77
N LEU A 5 10.28 7.23 7.46
CA LEU A 5 10.20 5.93 8.15
C LEU A 5 11.44 5.08 7.84
N SER A 6 11.85 5.01 6.57
CA SER A 6 13.07 4.33 6.12
C SER A 6 14.27 4.84 6.90
N TYR A 7 14.39 6.15 7.03
CA TYR A 7 15.50 6.77 7.74
C TYR A 7 15.46 6.53 9.27
N ILE A 8 14.28 6.59 9.91
CA ILE A 8 14.15 6.21 11.34
C ILE A 8 14.59 4.77 11.55
N PHE A 9 14.15 3.86 10.68
CA PHE A 9 14.52 2.46 10.77
C PHE A 9 16.02 2.28 10.56
N GLU A 10 16.62 2.98 9.59
CA GLU A 10 18.08 2.99 9.41
C GLU A 10 18.81 3.45 10.67
N LYS A 11 18.39 4.56 11.28
CA LYS A 11 18.99 5.02 12.54
C LYS A 11 18.79 4.04 13.68
N SER A 12 17.66 3.33 13.70
CA SER A 12 17.39 2.30 14.69
C SER A 12 18.35 1.11 14.55
N ILE A 13 18.60 0.62 13.33
CA ILE A 13 19.57 -0.46 13.10
C ILE A 13 21.01 0.01 13.31
N GLN A 14 21.35 1.26 12.93
CA GLN A 14 22.67 1.86 13.16
C GLN A 14 22.98 2.08 14.64
N SER A 15 21.95 2.22 15.50
CA SER A 15 22.13 2.27 16.95
C SER A 15 22.67 0.96 17.54
N VAL A 16 22.48 -0.16 16.81
CA VAL A 16 23.00 -1.48 17.15
C VAL A 16 24.33 -1.75 16.42
N ASP A 17 24.37 -1.52 15.11
CA ASP A 17 25.56 -1.65 14.28
C ASP A 17 25.69 -0.47 13.30
N PRO A 18 26.58 0.51 13.57
CA PRO A 18 26.69 1.72 12.76
C PRO A 18 27.26 1.47 11.36
N SER A 19 27.74 0.26 11.06
CA SER A 19 28.22 -0.10 9.71
C SER A 19 27.11 -0.54 8.75
N VAL A 20 25.90 -0.74 9.27
CA VAL A 20 24.74 -1.22 8.50
C VAL A 20 23.92 -0.04 7.97
N ALA A 21 23.54 -0.10 6.70
CA ALA A 21 22.53 0.78 6.10
C ALA A 21 21.20 0.03 5.95
N MET A 22 20.10 0.76 5.75
CA MET A 22 18.80 0.15 5.47
C MET A 22 18.93 -0.82 4.27
N PRO A 23 18.63 -2.12 4.45
CA PRO A 23 18.55 -3.03 3.32
C PRO A 23 17.43 -2.59 2.38
N TYR A 24 17.64 -2.73 1.08
CA TYR A 24 16.60 -2.54 0.08
C TYR A 24 16.34 -3.81 -0.71
N TRP A 25 15.09 -3.97 -1.13
CA TRP A 25 14.66 -5.02 -2.03
C TRP A 25 14.18 -4.37 -3.32
N ASP A 26 14.97 -4.51 -4.38
CA ASP A 26 14.54 -4.13 -5.72
C ASP A 26 13.76 -5.27 -6.37
N TRP A 27 12.45 -5.31 -6.11
CA TRP A 27 11.57 -6.33 -6.70
C TRP A 27 11.55 -6.30 -8.22
N THR A 28 11.92 -5.18 -8.86
CA THR A 28 11.95 -5.12 -10.32
C THR A 28 13.07 -5.99 -10.89
N VAL A 29 14.13 -6.28 -10.12
CA VAL A 29 15.14 -7.29 -10.45
C VAL A 29 14.54 -8.70 -10.41
N ASP A 30 13.75 -9.03 -9.39
CA ASP A 30 13.09 -10.33 -9.30
C ASP A 30 12.05 -10.51 -10.41
N VAL A 31 11.25 -9.48 -10.68
CA VAL A 31 10.31 -9.49 -11.80
C VAL A 31 11.04 -9.69 -13.13
N THR A 32 12.16 -8.99 -13.34
CA THR A 32 12.94 -9.06 -14.58
C THR A 32 13.69 -10.38 -14.74
N SER A 33 14.30 -10.90 -13.67
CA SER A 33 14.97 -12.21 -13.72
C SER A 33 13.98 -13.34 -13.98
N ASN A 34 12.72 -13.11 -13.60
CA ASN A 34 11.61 -14.01 -13.86
C ASN A 34 10.83 -13.70 -15.15
N ALA A 35 11.29 -12.76 -15.99
CA ALA A 35 10.56 -11.99 -17.02
C ALA A 35 9.73 -12.71 -18.11
N TYR A 36 8.81 -13.57 -17.69
CA TYR A 36 7.53 -13.69 -18.34
C TYR A 36 6.45 -13.38 -17.29
N LEU A 37 5.69 -12.34 -17.60
CA LEU A 37 4.51 -11.84 -16.90
C LEU A 37 3.56 -13.00 -16.53
N ASN A 38 2.84 -12.88 -15.41
CA ASN A 38 1.87 -13.88 -14.92
C ASN A 38 2.42 -15.30 -14.76
N LYS A 39 3.66 -15.39 -14.30
CA LYS A 39 4.10 -16.60 -13.61
C LYS A 39 3.14 -16.86 -12.45
N SER A 40 2.77 -18.13 -12.32
CA SER A 40 1.75 -18.57 -11.39
C SER A 40 2.01 -18.01 -9.99
N ASN A 41 0.95 -17.88 -9.20
CA ASN A 41 1.07 -17.52 -7.79
C ASN A 41 2.17 -18.32 -7.07
N ALA A 42 2.27 -19.62 -7.37
CA ALA A 42 3.31 -20.50 -6.81
C ALA A 42 4.74 -20.04 -7.12
N GLU A 43 4.99 -19.48 -8.30
CA GLU A 43 6.30 -18.98 -8.69
C GLU A 43 6.65 -17.66 -7.98
N LEU A 44 5.72 -16.71 -7.87
CA LEU A 44 5.95 -15.47 -7.10
C LEU A 44 6.30 -15.79 -5.64
N TRP A 45 5.53 -16.69 -5.02
CA TRP A 45 5.76 -17.11 -3.63
C TRP A 45 6.92 -18.12 -3.48
N SER A 46 7.60 -18.47 -4.57
CA SER A 46 8.85 -19.25 -4.55
C SER A 46 10.11 -18.40 -4.59
N TRP A 47 9.99 -17.07 -4.73
CA TRP A 47 11.15 -16.18 -4.71
C TRP A 47 11.89 -16.30 -3.38
N ASN A 48 13.23 -16.23 -3.44
CA ASN A 48 14.09 -16.41 -2.26
C ASN A 48 13.74 -15.45 -1.12
N VAL A 49 13.26 -14.24 -1.44
CA VAL A 49 12.84 -13.24 -0.45
C VAL A 49 11.73 -13.73 0.49
N TRP A 50 10.92 -14.70 0.07
CA TRP A 50 9.87 -15.33 0.90
C TRP A 50 10.37 -16.52 1.71
N GLY A 51 11.64 -16.91 1.53
CA GLY A 51 12.27 -17.97 2.30
C GLY A 51 12.50 -17.59 3.77
N SER A 52 12.78 -18.59 4.59
CA SER A 52 13.07 -18.44 6.02
C SER A 52 14.33 -17.62 6.33
N GLU A 53 15.22 -17.41 5.34
CA GLU A 53 16.40 -16.56 5.51
C GLU A 53 16.11 -15.06 5.40
N TYR A 54 15.00 -14.67 4.76
CA TYR A 54 14.65 -13.28 4.46
C TYR A 54 13.34 -12.88 5.16
N PHE A 55 12.23 -12.73 4.42
CA PHE A 55 10.96 -12.22 4.97
C PHE A 55 10.08 -13.30 5.59
N GLY A 56 10.50 -14.56 5.53
CA GLY A 56 9.79 -15.69 6.11
C GLY A 56 8.61 -16.18 5.28
N ILE A 57 8.24 -17.44 5.53
CA ILE A 57 7.23 -18.18 4.75
C ILE A 57 5.85 -17.93 5.36
N ALA A 58 4.89 -17.49 4.54
CA ALA A 58 3.50 -17.25 4.94
C ALA A 58 2.47 -18.10 4.16
N ASN A 59 2.92 -18.94 3.22
CA ASN A 59 2.05 -19.81 2.43
C ASN A 59 1.61 -21.04 3.25
N ASN A 60 0.69 -20.82 4.19
CA ASN A 60 0.07 -21.83 5.04
C ASN A 60 -1.39 -21.47 5.30
N ASN A 61 -2.16 -22.39 5.89
CA ASN A 61 -3.60 -22.20 6.15
C ASN A 61 -3.93 -21.04 7.11
N ALA A 62 -2.95 -20.55 7.88
CA ALA A 62 -3.13 -19.42 8.78
C ALA A 62 -2.63 -18.11 8.15
N HIS A 63 -2.13 -18.14 6.92
CA HIS A 63 -1.56 -16.99 6.20
C HIS A 63 -0.48 -16.24 7.00
N THR A 64 0.06 -16.84 8.05
CA THR A 64 0.93 -16.19 9.04
C THR A 64 2.38 -16.49 8.68
N VAL A 65 3.28 -15.51 8.83
CA VAL A 65 4.72 -15.77 8.70
C VAL A 65 5.13 -16.80 9.76
N SER A 66 5.46 -18.03 9.35
CA SER A 66 5.65 -19.19 10.25
C SER A 66 7.10 -19.65 10.37
N GLU A 67 7.99 -19.18 9.51
CA GLU A 67 9.40 -19.57 9.49
C GLU A 67 10.32 -18.35 9.29
N GLY A 68 11.56 -18.48 9.78
CA GLY A 68 12.57 -17.43 9.72
C GLY A 68 12.59 -16.48 10.93
N PRO A 69 13.44 -15.45 10.92
CA PRO A 69 13.61 -14.50 12.03
C PRO A 69 12.34 -13.76 12.43
N TRP A 70 11.39 -13.63 11.48
CA TRP A 70 10.15 -12.87 11.64
C TRP A 70 8.93 -13.76 11.89
N ALA A 71 9.16 -15.06 12.11
CA ALA A 71 8.09 -16.01 12.40
C ALA A 71 7.28 -15.56 13.62
N PHE A 72 5.96 -15.53 13.47
CA PHE A 72 5.02 -15.14 14.51
C PHE A 72 5.28 -13.73 15.09
N THR A 73 5.74 -12.80 14.25
CA THR A 73 5.79 -11.38 14.59
C THR A 73 4.41 -10.92 15.03
N ARG A 74 4.28 -10.50 16.29
CA ARG A 74 3.00 -10.15 16.90
C ARG A 74 2.56 -8.75 16.51
N LEU A 75 1.26 -8.62 16.22
CA LEU A 75 0.63 -7.33 16.03
C LEU A 75 0.47 -6.64 17.39
N PRO A 76 0.83 -5.36 17.52
CA PRO A 76 0.64 -4.63 18.77
C PRO A 76 -0.86 -4.44 19.08
N THR A 77 -1.23 -4.45 20.36
CA THR A 77 -2.63 -4.26 20.82
C THR A 77 -2.88 -3.01 21.66
N ASP A 78 -1.83 -2.45 22.28
CA ASP A 78 -1.96 -1.42 23.33
C ASP A 78 -1.24 -0.09 22.98
N TYR A 79 -0.93 0.13 21.70
CA TYR A 79 -0.15 1.31 21.28
C TYR A 79 -1.02 2.54 20.99
N TRP A 80 -2.29 2.36 20.63
CA TRP A 80 -3.20 3.46 20.30
C TRP A 80 -4.64 3.13 20.72
N ASN A 81 -5.21 3.91 21.64
CA ASN A 81 -6.56 3.63 22.18
C ASN A 81 -7.71 3.92 21.20
N ASP A 82 -7.47 4.77 20.20
CA ASP A 82 -8.54 5.30 19.34
C ASP A 82 -8.74 4.53 18.02
N THR A 83 -7.72 3.83 17.50
CA THR A 83 -7.81 3.20 16.17
C THR A 83 -7.15 1.81 16.18
N HIS A 84 -7.99 0.79 16.21
CA HIS A 84 -7.63 -0.62 16.10
C HIS A 84 -8.77 -1.38 15.43
N ASN A 85 -8.53 -2.62 15.01
CA ASN A 85 -9.61 -3.48 14.54
C ASN A 85 -10.44 -4.03 15.71
N PRO A 86 -11.58 -4.71 15.47
CA PRO A 86 -12.45 -5.16 16.55
C PRO A 86 -11.81 -6.17 17.52
N TYR A 87 -10.67 -6.76 17.16
CA TYR A 87 -9.92 -7.69 18.02
C TYR A 87 -8.82 -7.00 18.84
N GLY A 88 -8.69 -5.69 18.70
CA GLY A 88 -7.72 -4.86 19.43
C GLY A 88 -6.33 -4.80 18.81
N TYR A 89 -6.11 -5.35 17.61
CA TYR A 89 -4.80 -5.26 16.94
C TYR A 89 -4.65 -3.92 16.22
N MET A 90 -3.42 -3.43 16.12
CA MET A 90 -3.03 -2.27 15.29
C MET A 90 -3.21 -2.59 13.81
N ARG A 91 -4.47 -2.58 13.40
CA ARG A 91 -5.00 -2.81 12.06
C ARG A 91 -6.10 -1.78 11.84
N ALA A 92 -6.42 -1.51 10.59
CA ALA A 92 -7.51 -0.63 10.26
C ALA A 92 -8.84 -1.13 10.88
N PRO A 93 -9.75 -0.25 11.33
CA PRO A 93 -11.02 -0.65 11.94
C PRO A 93 -11.89 -1.56 11.06
N TRP A 94 -11.70 -1.49 9.74
CA TRP A 94 -12.40 -2.28 8.74
C TRP A 94 -11.70 -3.60 8.36
N ASN A 95 -10.54 -3.92 8.96
CA ASN A 95 -9.83 -5.17 8.74
C ASN A 95 -10.22 -6.22 9.80
N MET A 96 -11.09 -7.18 9.44
CA MET A 96 -11.64 -8.21 10.34
C MET A 96 -10.68 -9.37 10.61
N ASN A 97 -9.43 -9.26 10.20
CA ASN A 97 -8.40 -10.26 10.47
C ASN A 97 -8.14 -10.38 11.99
N SER A 98 -8.48 -11.54 12.57
CA SER A 98 -8.38 -11.81 14.00
C SER A 98 -7.05 -12.42 14.43
N LEU A 99 -6.15 -12.68 13.48
CA LEU A 99 -4.89 -13.36 13.77
C LEU A 99 -3.91 -12.43 14.50
N PRO A 100 -3.28 -12.87 15.62
CA PRO A 100 -2.39 -12.03 16.42
C PRO A 100 -1.01 -11.77 15.79
N TYR A 101 -0.78 -12.26 14.58
CA TYR A 101 0.52 -12.25 13.92
C TYR A 101 0.42 -11.62 12.54
N VAL A 102 1.58 -11.25 11.98
CA VAL A 102 1.70 -10.74 10.61
C VAL A 102 1.19 -11.79 9.62
N THR A 103 0.35 -11.34 8.71
CA THR A 103 -0.36 -12.13 7.72
C THR A 103 -0.12 -11.64 6.30
N ARG A 104 0.02 -12.60 5.38
CA ARG A 104 0.13 -12.41 3.93
C ARG A 104 -0.76 -13.43 3.22
N PHE A 105 -1.74 -12.95 2.48
CA PHE A 105 -2.59 -13.77 1.64
C PHE A 105 -1.99 -13.83 0.25
N ASN A 106 -1.84 -15.04 -0.28
CA ASN A 106 -1.37 -15.24 -1.65
C ASN A 106 -2.51 -15.13 -2.67
N TYR A 107 -3.68 -14.64 -2.29
CA TYR A 107 -4.80 -14.40 -3.20
C TYR A 107 -5.64 -13.22 -2.73
N THR A 108 -6.62 -12.86 -3.56
CA THR A 108 -7.79 -12.07 -3.17
C THR A 108 -9.08 -12.79 -3.50
N GLY A 109 -10.21 -12.30 -2.98
CA GLY A 109 -11.50 -12.96 -3.09
C GLY A 109 -11.72 -13.79 -1.84
N SER A 110 -12.22 -15.01 -1.98
CA SER A 110 -12.66 -15.85 -0.86
C SER A 110 -12.08 -17.25 -0.97
N ALA A 111 -12.16 -18.03 0.11
CA ALA A 111 -11.57 -19.37 0.16
C ALA A 111 -12.02 -20.30 -0.99
N ALA A 112 -13.26 -20.21 -1.47
CA ALA A 112 -13.75 -21.05 -2.58
C ALA A 112 -13.64 -20.41 -3.96
N LYS A 113 -13.62 -19.07 -4.06
CA LYS A 113 -13.40 -18.30 -5.28
C LYS A 113 -12.32 -17.25 -5.06
N ASN A 114 -11.08 -17.66 -5.29
CA ASN A 114 -9.90 -16.82 -5.14
C ASN A 114 -9.23 -16.50 -6.49
N PHE A 115 -8.54 -15.37 -6.52
CA PHE A 115 -7.75 -14.87 -7.64
C PHE A 115 -6.32 -14.66 -7.18
N ALA A 116 -5.34 -15.01 -8.02
CA ALA A 116 -3.95 -14.94 -7.61
C ALA A 116 -3.50 -13.49 -7.43
N VAL A 117 -2.70 -13.21 -6.40
CA VAL A 117 -2.09 -11.88 -6.24
C VAL A 117 -1.15 -11.52 -7.39
N THR A 118 -0.64 -12.51 -8.14
CA THR A 118 0.14 -12.28 -9.36
C THR A 118 -0.63 -11.49 -10.41
N ASP A 119 -1.96 -11.63 -10.44
CA ASP A 119 -2.80 -10.93 -11.40
C ASP A 119 -2.97 -9.45 -11.05
N MET A 120 -2.65 -9.03 -9.83
CA MET A 120 -2.52 -7.60 -9.48
C MET A 120 -1.33 -6.94 -10.18
N GLY A 121 -0.37 -7.74 -10.64
CA GLY A 121 0.82 -7.29 -11.36
C GLY A 121 1.83 -6.62 -10.45
N MET A 122 2.90 -7.33 -10.09
CA MET A 122 4.04 -6.71 -9.41
C MET A 122 4.63 -5.60 -10.31
N PRO A 123 4.93 -4.40 -9.79
CA PRO A 123 5.46 -3.32 -10.60
C PRO A 123 6.78 -3.71 -11.26
N THR A 124 7.00 -3.20 -12.46
CA THR A 124 8.10 -3.50 -13.35
C THR A 124 8.92 -2.24 -13.65
N CYS A 125 10.04 -2.41 -14.35
CA CYS A 125 10.78 -1.29 -14.92
C CYS A 125 9.95 -0.40 -15.85
N MET A 126 8.95 -0.95 -16.54
CA MET A 126 8.08 -0.18 -17.42
C MET A 126 7.22 0.79 -16.62
N ASP A 127 6.74 0.39 -15.44
CA ASP A 127 5.92 1.24 -14.59
C ASP A 127 6.75 2.41 -14.04
N PHE A 128 8.00 2.16 -13.65
CA PHE A 128 8.94 3.23 -13.26
C PHE A 128 9.29 4.16 -14.42
N TRP A 129 9.48 3.61 -15.62
CA TRP A 129 9.78 4.39 -16.81
C TRP A 129 8.63 5.32 -17.18
N ASN A 130 7.41 4.79 -17.28
CA ASN A 130 6.22 5.57 -17.59
C ASN A 130 5.99 6.65 -16.53
N LEU A 131 6.20 6.35 -15.25
CA LEU A 131 6.09 7.36 -14.20
C LEU A 131 7.05 8.54 -14.40
N ILE A 132 8.31 8.28 -14.79
CA ILE A 132 9.30 9.34 -15.07
C ILE A 132 8.91 10.13 -16.32
N GLU A 133 8.50 9.46 -17.40
CA GLU A 133 8.15 10.11 -18.68
C GLU A 133 6.85 10.91 -18.60
N ASP A 134 5.82 10.37 -17.95
CA ASP A 134 4.46 10.91 -17.99
C ASP A 134 4.23 12.04 -16.97
N SER A 135 5.20 12.29 -16.08
CA SER A 135 5.06 13.28 -15.00
C SER A 135 5.97 14.48 -15.20
N ASP A 136 5.38 15.65 -15.44
CA ASP A 136 6.11 16.92 -15.57
C ASP A 136 6.27 17.68 -14.25
N SER A 137 5.41 17.42 -13.26
CA SER A 137 5.41 18.08 -11.96
C SER A 137 5.66 17.10 -10.81
N TRP A 138 6.19 17.59 -9.69
CA TRP A 138 6.29 16.79 -8.46
C TRP A 138 4.92 16.31 -8.00
N PHE A 139 3.88 17.15 -8.14
CA PHE A 139 2.54 16.78 -7.70
C PHE A 139 2.01 15.55 -8.45
N ASP A 140 2.14 15.53 -9.77
CA ASP A 140 1.69 14.40 -10.61
C ASP A 140 2.55 13.17 -10.35
N PHE A 141 3.87 13.34 -10.31
CA PHE A 141 4.81 12.24 -10.01
C PHE A 141 4.56 11.63 -8.63
N GLY A 142 4.39 12.48 -7.60
CA GLY A 142 4.16 12.05 -6.22
C GLY A 142 2.86 11.28 -6.05
N TRP A 143 1.80 11.66 -6.76
CA TRP A 143 0.55 10.89 -6.79
C TRP A 143 0.69 9.60 -7.60
N GLY A 144 1.33 9.64 -8.77
CA GLY A 144 1.58 8.47 -9.59
C GLY A 144 2.38 7.41 -8.83
N LEU A 145 3.47 7.82 -8.18
CA LEU A 145 4.35 6.96 -7.37
C LEU A 145 3.58 6.24 -6.26
N GLN A 146 2.66 6.93 -5.58
CA GLN A 146 1.92 6.40 -4.42
C GLN A 146 0.85 5.38 -4.79
N TYR A 147 0.18 5.56 -5.93
CA TYR A 147 -0.94 4.70 -6.32
C TYR A 147 -0.47 3.49 -7.10
N ASP A 148 0.34 3.68 -8.14
CA ASP A 148 0.51 2.62 -9.10
C ASP A 148 1.63 1.64 -8.70
N PRO A 149 2.93 2.02 -8.70
CA PRO A 149 3.97 1.08 -8.28
C PRO A 149 3.92 0.79 -6.77
N HIS A 150 3.69 1.80 -5.93
CA HIS A 150 3.68 1.62 -4.48
C HIS A 150 2.47 0.80 -3.99
N ALA A 151 1.23 1.18 -4.33
CA ALA A 151 0.08 0.45 -3.80
C ALA A 151 -0.04 -0.97 -4.38
N ARG A 152 0.43 -1.21 -5.62
CA ARG A 152 0.45 -2.56 -6.20
C ARG A 152 1.41 -3.50 -5.46
N VAL A 153 2.63 -3.09 -5.11
CA VAL A 153 3.54 -3.97 -4.35
C VAL A 153 2.93 -4.35 -2.99
N HIS A 154 2.34 -3.39 -2.28
CA HIS A 154 1.58 -3.63 -1.05
C HIS A 154 0.44 -4.63 -1.25
N SER A 155 -0.33 -4.47 -2.33
CA SER A 155 -1.46 -5.34 -2.66
C SER A 155 -1.02 -6.77 -2.96
N VAL A 156 0.07 -6.93 -3.71
CA VAL A 156 0.61 -8.25 -4.07
C VAL A 156 1.11 -9.01 -2.85
N ILE A 157 1.75 -8.33 -1.89
CA ILE A 157 2.30 -8.98 -0.70
C ILE A 157 1.20 -9.25 0.33
N GLY A 158 0.26 -8.33 0.51
CA GLY A 158 -0.76 -8.44 1.55
C GLY A 158 -1.89 -9.38 1.17
N GLY A 159 -2.47 -9.25 -0.03
CA GLY A 159 -3.68 -9.96 -0.43
C GLY A 159 -4.86 -9.80 0.55
N SER A 160 -5.92 -10.56 0.32
CA SER A 160 -7.12 -10.52 1.14
C SER A 160 -7.97 -11.80 1.07
N GLU A 161 -8.82 -11.98 2.07
CA GLU A 161 -9.84 -13.02 2.10
C GLU A 161 -11.19 -12.47 2.56
N ALA A 162 -12.22 -12.74 1.76
CA ALA A 162 -13.61 -12.43 2.01
C ALA A 162 -14.33 -13.59 2.70
N GLY A 163 -15.31 -13.27 3.52
CA GLY A 163 -16.28 -14.25 4.02
C GLY A 163 -17.21 -14.78 2.92
N THR A 164 -17.95 -15.85 3.23
CA THR A 164 -18.83 -16.57 2.27
C THR A 164 -19.96 -15.71 1.68
N SER A 165 -20.36 -14.63 2.36
CA SER A 165 -21.34 -13.68 1.83
C SER A 165 -20.91 -13.07 0.49
N PHE A 166 -19.60 -12.88 0.30
CA PHE A 166 -19.03 -12.41 -0.95
C PHE A 166 -19.35 -13.35 -2.11
N GLU A 167 -19.06 -14.65 -1.96
CA GLU A 167 -19.34 -15.63 -3.02
C GLU A 167 -20.84 -15.78 -3.29
N ASN A 168 -21.60 -15.94 -2.21
CA ASN A 168 -23.02 -16.30 -2.29
C ASN A 168 -23.87 -15.18 -2.89
N ASN A 169 -23.45 -13.92 -2.75
CA ASN A 169 -24.30 -12.77 -3.04
C ASN A 169 -23.65 -11.70 -3.90
N VAL A 170 -22.31 -11.64 -4.00
CA VAL A 170 -21.61 -10.74 -4.94
C VAL A 170 -21.17 -11.53 -6.17
N ALA A 171 -20.35 -12.56 -5.95
CA ALA A 171 -19.61 -13.17 -7.06
C ALA A 171 -20.48 -13.92 -8.08
N LYS A 172 -21.68 -14.36 -7.68
CA LYS A 172 -22.65 -15.04 -8.56
C LYS A 172 -23.23 -14.16 -9.67
N HIS A 173 -23.19 -12.84 -9.52
CA HIS A 173 -23.82 -11.89 -10.44
C HIS A 173 -22.94 -11.48 -11.61
N PHE A 174 -21.66 -11.87 -11.56
CA PHE A 174 -20.65 -11.40 -12.48
C PHE A 174 -19.86 -12.58 -13.07
N ASP A 175 -19.28 -12.36 -14.25
CA ASP A 175 -18.29 -13.26 -14.82
C ASP A 175 -16.97 -13.21 -14.02
N ASP A 176 -16.01 -14.06 -14.40
CA ASP A 176 -14.74 -14.14 -13.68
C ASP A 176 -13.90 -12.86 -13.83
N ASP A 177 -13.96 -12.19 -14.99
CA ASP A 177 -13.22 -10.95 -15.25
C ASP A 177 -13.66 -9.82 -14.29
N VAL A 178 -14.96 -9.60 -14.12
CA VAL A 178 -15.47 -8.58 -13.20
C VAL A 178 -15.25 -9.01 -11.74
N ASN A 179 -15.41 -10.28 -11.43
CA ASN A 179 -15.16 -10.80 -10.08
C ASN A 179 -13.71 -10.67 -9.64
N GLU A 180 -12.77 -10.83 -10.57
CA GLU A 180 -11.35 -10.64 -10.34
C GLU A 180 -11.08 -9.18 -9.94
N ILE A 181 -11.64 -8.21 -10.68
CA ILE A 181 -11.49 -6.78 -10.37
C ILE A 181 -12.09 -6.48 -8.99
N ILE A 182 -13.33 -6.93 -8.73
CA ILE A 182 -14.00 -6.75 -7.43
C ILE A 182 -13.14 -7.28 -6.28
N SER A 183 -12.54 -8.46 -6.46
CA SER A 183 -11.70 -9.13 -5.47
C SER A 183 -10.41 -8.35 -5.20
N LYS A 184 -9.75 -7.85 -6.25
CA LYS A 184 -8.52 -7.05 -6.12
C LYS A 184 -8.74 -5.71 -5.43
N ILE A 185 -9.89 -5.07 -5.66
CA ILE A 185 -10.23 -3.77 -5.08
C ILE A 185 -11.02 -3.88 -3.76
N MET A 186 -11.03 -5.05 -3.12
CA MET A 186 -11.78 -5.27 -1.87
C MET A 186 -11.43 -4.30 -0.75
N PHE A 187 -10.14 -4.05 -0.56
CA PHE A 187 -9.68 -3.06 0.41
C PHE A 187 -10.16 -1.64 0.05
N VAL A 188 -10.27 -1.31 -1.25
CA VAL A 188 -10.70 0.00 -1.73
C VAL A 188 -12.14 0.25 -1.34
N TRP A 189 -13.05 -0.64 -1.73
CA TRP A 189 -14.48 -0.42 -1.48
C TRP A 189 -14.82 -0.49 0.00
N THR A 190 -14.18 -1.37 0.78
CA THR A 190 -14.41 -1.47 2.23
C THR A 190 -13.95 -0.20 2.93
N LYS A 191 -12.72 0.25 2.64
CA LYS A 191 -12.16 1.51 3.15
C LYS A 191 -13.02 2.70 2.73
N ASN A 192 -13.48 2.74 1.49
CA ASN A 192 -14.30 3.84 0.99
C ASN A 192 -15.66 3.86 1.66
N MET A 193 -16.35 2.73 1.83
CA MET A 193 -17.60 2.68 2.59
C MET A 193 -17.39 3.14 4.02
N TRP A 194 -16.35 2.66 4.70
CA TRP A 194 -16.07 3.01 6.08
C TRP A 194 -15.75 4.50 6.23
N ARG A 195 -14.88 5.04 5.37
CA ARG A 195 -14.60 6.48 5.33
C ARG A 195 -15.91 7.23 5.13
N ASN A 196 -16.72 6.88 4.13
CA ASN A 196 -17.98 7.56 3.83
C ASN A 196 -19.12 7.34 4.84
N TYR A 197 -18.83 6.80 6.04
CA TYR A 197 -19.82 6.53 7.09
C TYR A 197 -20.99 5.65 6.60
N LYS A 198 -20.72 4.78 5.62
CA LYS A 198 -21.71 3.87 5.03
C LYS A 198 -21.72 2.49 5.68
N ILE A 199 -20.60 2.11 6.30
CA ILE A 199 -20.46 0.86 7.04
C ILE A 199 -19.72 1.14 8.34
N ASP A 200 -20.29 0.65 9.43
CA ASP A 200 -19.68 0.64 10.75
C ASP A 200 -19.26 -0.79 11.09
N PHE A 201 -18.11 -0.93 11.77
CA PHE A 201 -17.64 -2.21 12.27
C PHE A 201 -17.80 -2.28 13.80
N PRO A 202 -17.98 -3.47 14.39
CA PRO A 202 -18.02 -3.63 15.82
C PRO A 202 -16.78 -3.05 16.48
N THR A 203 -16.91 -2.33 17.59
CA THR A 203 -15.74 -1.82 18.32
C THR A 203 -14.95 -2.94 19.01
N VAL A 204 -15.64 -4.04 19.35
CA VAL A 204 -15.05 -5.22 19.98
C VAL A 204 -15.70 -6.49 19.43
N CYS A 205 -14.88 -7.46 19.04
CA CYS A 205 -15.23 -8.85 18.80
C CYS A 205 -14.43 -9.72 19.78
N SER A 206 -15.03 -10.80 20.29
CA SER A 206 -14.33 -11.67 21.24
C SER A 206 -13.19 -12.43 20.54
N PRO A 207 -12.10 -12.78 21.24
CA PRO A 207 -10.98 -13.50 20.61
C PRO A 207 -11.34 -14.87 20.01
N ASP A 208 -12.46 -15.47 20.44
CA ASP A 208 -13.00 -16.73 19.93
C ASP A 208 -14.06 -16.55 18.82
N THR A 209 -14.44 -15.31 18.49
CA THR A 209 -15.28 -15.03 17.33
C THR A 209 -14.47 -15.33 16.06
N PRO A 210 -14.96 -16.20 15.15
CA PRO A 210 -14.30 -16.45 13.88
C PRO A 210 -14.15 -15.15 13.07
N GLN A 211 -13.01 -14.98 12.38
CA GLN A 211 -12.72 -13.74 11.63
C GLN A 211 -13.86 -13.35 10.69
N HIS A 212 -14.51 -14.33 10.07
CA HIS A 212 -15.61 -14.07 9.14
C HIS A 212 -16.99 -13.84 9.76
N ALA A 213 -17.12 -14.04 11.08
CA ALA A 213 -18.36 -13.80 11.83
C ALA A 213 -18.40 -12.39 12.45
N CYS A 214 -17.26 -11.71 12.56
CA CYS A 214 -17.19 -10.30 12.90
C CYS A 214 -17.38 -9.49 11.60
N VAL A 215 -18.59 -8.97 11.40
CA VAL A 215 -19.01 -8.30 10.16
C VAL A 215 -19.41 -6.86 10.45
N GLY A 216 -19.29 -6.02 9.42
CA GLY A 216 -19.81 -4.66 9.50
C GLY A 216 -21.35 -4.63 9.45
N SER A 217 -21.89 -3.43 9.61
CA SER A 217 -23.30 -3.13 9.40
C SER A 217 -23.41 -1.79 8.71
N CYS A 218 -24.27 -1.69 7.69
CA CYS A 218 -24.50 -0.43 6.99
C CYS A 218 -25.63 0.35 7.68
N SER A 219 -25.32 1.58 8.07
CA SER A 219 -26.12 2.34 9.03
C SER A 219 -27.46 2.80 8.45
N ASP A 220 -27.51 3.14 7.16
CA ASP A 220 -28.70 3.70 6.49
C ASP A 220 -29.21 2.87 5.30
N ILE A 221 -28.66 1.67 5.06
CA ILE A 221 -28.96 0.89 3.85
C ILE A 221 -30.45 0.53 3.73
N GLY A 222 -31.15 0.30 4.84
CA GLY A 222 -32.57 -0.04 4.84
C GLY A 222 -33.47 1.08 4.31
N ASP A 223 -33.12 2.33 4.58
CA ASP A 223 -33.86 3.50 4.09
C ASP A 223 -33.55 3.76 2.62
N GLU A 224 -32.30 3.59 2.21
CA GLU A 224 -31.86 3.72 0.81
C GLU A 224 -32.49 2.63 -0.08
N ILE A 225 -32.61 1.40 0.43
CA ILE A 225 -33.35 0.32 -0.24
C ILE A 225 -34.82 0.69 -0.40
N GLN A 226 -35.48 1.23 0.63
CA GLN A 226 -36.88 1.66 0.56
C GLN A 226 -37.08 2.79 -0.45
N ASN A 227 -36.14 3.72 -0.50
CA ASN A 227 -36.15 4.86 -1.44
C ASN A 227 -35.64 4.50 -2.85
N ARG A 228 -35.10 3.28 -3.03
CA ARG A 228 -34.49 2.78 -4.27
C ARG A 228 -33.28 3.62 -4.71
N ASP A 229 -32.50 4.14 -3.77
CA ASP A 229 -31.36 5.04 -3.99
C ASP A 229 -30.04 4.47 -3.41
N ILE A 230 -29.59 3.33 -3.96
CA ILE A 230 -28.34 2.67 -3.53
C ILE A 230 -27.12 3.12 -4.34
N GLU A 231 -27.26 4.11 -5.23
CA GLU A 231 -26.19 4.56 -6.13
C GLU A 231 -24.97 5.07 -5.34
N SER A 232 -25.23 5.74 -4.21
CA SER A 232 -24.18 6.23 -3.32
C SER A 232 -23.28 5.11 -2.77
N TYR A 233 -23.81 3.90 -2.56
CA TYR A 233 -23.03 2.73 -2.15
C TYR A 233 -22.26 2.14 -3.34
N ILE A 234 -22.90 2.01 -4.50
CA ILE A 234 -22.26 1.49 -5.71
C ILE A 234 -21.03 2.34 -6.09
N ASN A 235 -21.12 3.65 -5.95
CA ASN A 235 -20.00 4.54 -6.28
C ASN A 235 -18.78 4.37 -5.36
N THR A 236 -18.90 3.69 -4.20
CA THR A 236 -17.76 3.43 -3.31
C THR A 236 -16.78 2.39 -3.85
N PHE A 237 -17.18 1.60 -4.85
CA PHE A 237 -16.28 0.66 -5.52
C PHE A 237 -15.05 1.34 -6.13
N GLY A 238 -15.19 2.59 -6.59
CA GLY A 238 -14.07 3.40 -7.11
C GLY A 238 -13.56 2.96 -8.49
N ASP A 239 -13.92 1.77 -8.96
CA ASP A 239 -13.61 1.28 -10.30
C ASP A 239 -14.80 1.45 -11.26
N SER A 240 -14.56 2.10 -12.41
CA SER A 240 -15.62 2.42 -13.37
C SER A 240 -16.23 1.19 -14.05
N THR A 241 -15.44 0.15 -14.31
CA THR A 241 -15.92 -1.10 -14.89
C THR A 241 -16.87 -1.77 -13.91
N VAL A 242 -16.45 -1.94 -12.66
CA VAL A 242 -17.27 -2.55 -11.61
C VAL A 242 -18.55 -1.75 -11.36
N ILE A 243 -18.46 -0.42 -11.24
CA ILE A 243 -19.62 0.45 -11.08
C ILE A 243 -20.62 0.26 -12.23
N SER A 244 -20.13 0.22 -13.47
CA SER A 244 -20.99 0.04 -14.64
C SER A 244 -21.64 -1.35 -14.67
N SER A 245 -20.90 -2.40 -14.30
CA SER A 245 -21.39 -3.77 -14.22
C SER A 245 -22.51 -3.89 -13.19
N ILE A 246 -22.35 -3.31 -11.99
CA ILE A 246 -23.39 -3.31 -10.96
C ILE A 246 -24.61 -2.53 -11.46
N LYS A 247 -24.43 -1.32 -12.00
CA LYS A 247 -25.55 -0.50 -12.52
C LYS A 247 -26.32 -1.15 -13.67
N SER A 248 -25.72 -2.13 -14.36
CA SER A 248 -26.38 -2.89 -15.42
C SER A 248 -27.32 -4.00 -14.92
N LEU A 249 -27.18 -4.40 -13.65
CA LEU A 249 -28.05 -5.38 -13.02
C LEU A 249 -29.46 -4.81 -12.77
N VAL A 250 -30.46 -5.69 -12.60
CA VAL A 250 -31.77 -5.26 -12.10
C VAL A 250 -31.64 -4.77 -10.65
N LEU A 251 -32.53 -3.87 -10.21
CA LEU A 251 -32.42 -3.25 -8.89
C LEU A 251 -32.39 -4.29 -7.75
N GLU A 252 -33.15 -5.39 -7.86
CA GLU A 252 -33.11 -6.45 -6.84
C GLU A 252 -31.69 -7.02 -6.66
N ASP A 253 -30.98 -7.28 -7.75
CA ASP A 253 -29.63 -7.82 -7.74
C ASP A 253 -28.60 -6.77 -7.28
N GLN A 254 -28.79 -5.50 -7.65
CA GLN A 254 -27.97 -4.40 -7.12
C GLN A 254 -28.07 -4.31 -5.60
N ILE A 255 -29.29 -4.42 -5.05
CA ILE A 255 -29.54 -4.41 -3.60
C ILE A 255 -28.86 -5.61 -2.96
N GLU A 256 -28.93 -6.79 -3.57
CA GLU A 256 -28.27 -7.99 -3.05
C GLU A 256 -26.75 -7.81 -2.98
N VAL A 257 -26.12 -7.29 -4.04
CA VAL A 257 -24.67 -7.00 -4.07
C VAL A 257 -24.29 -6.03 -2.95
N VAL A 258 -24.99 -4.89 -2.83
CA VAL A 258 -24.67 -3.88 -1.82
C VAL A 258 -24.89 -4.40 -0.40
N THR A 259 -25.98 -5.14 -0.17
CA THR A 259 -26.27 -5.75 1.14
C THR A 259 -25.18 -6.76 1.52
N ALA A 260 -24.75 -7.58 0.56
CA ALA A 260 -23.69 -8.55 0.79
C ALA A 260 -22.37 -7.90 1.19
N MET A 261 -22.04 -6.72 0.65
CA MET A 261 -20.84 -5.99 1.05
C MET A 261 -20.91 -5.52 2.50
N CYS A 262 -22.09 -5.08 2.95
CA CYS A 262 -22.33 -4.68 4.34
C CYS A 262 -22.14 -5.85 5.32
N GLU A 263 -22.52 -7.05 4.88
CA GLU A 263 -22.48 -8.27 5.70
C GLU A 263 -21.22 -9.12 5.46
N SER A 264 -20.34 -8.70 4.55
CA SER A 264 -19.10 -9.40 4.27
C SER A 264 -18.02 -8.95 5.25
N SER A 265 -17.46 -9.92 5.95
CA SER A 265 -16.20 -9.75 6.66
C SER A 265 -15.04 -9.79 5.66
N LEU A 266 -14.08 -8.90 5.87
CA LEU A 266 -12.88 -8.82 5.05
C LEU A 266 -11.64 -8.93 5.94
N CYS A 267 -10.84 -9.95 5.68
CA CYS A 267 -9.53 -10.13 6.27
C CYS A 267 -8.49 -9.67 5.26
N ILE A 268 -7.68 -8.70 5.64
CA ILE A 268 -6.65 -8.15 4.75
C ILE A 268 -5.29 -8.46 5.37
N GLY A 269 -4.33 -8.84 4.53
CA GLY A 269 -2.94 -8.99 4.95
C GLY A 269 -2.35 -7.64 5.34
N ASP A 270 -1.39 -7.69 6.25
CA ASP A 270 -0.97 -6.49 6.98
C ASP A 270 -0.31 -5.45 6.07
N GLN A 271 0.26 -5.87 4.93
CA GLN A 271 0.87 -4.99 3.91
C GLN A 271 -0.11 -4.09 3.15
N MET A 272 -1.42 -4.25 3.27
CA MET A 272 -2.40 -3.46 2.48
C MET A 272 -3.06 -2.32 3.27
N GLU A 273 -2.63 -2.09 4.50
CA GLU A 273 -3.31 -1.19 5.43
C GLU A 273 -2.36 -0.57 6.46
N SER A 274 -2.90 0.16 7.44
CA SER A 274 -2.13 0.82 8.50
C SER A 274 -1.13 -0.07 9.26
N ALA A 275 -1.36 -1.38 9.33
CA ALA A 275 -0.46 -2.35 9.96
C ALA A 275 0.81 -2.65 9.16
N SER A 276 0.93 -2.17 7.92
CA SER A 276 2.01 -2.54 6.99
C SER A 276 3.41 -2.47 7.59
N PRO A 277 3.79 -1.44 8.39
CA PRO A 277 5.11 -1.37 9.01
C PRO A 277 5.47 -2.54 9.95
N THR A 278 4.48 -3.31 10.40
CA THR A 278 4.70 -4.51 11.23
C THR A 278 5.24 -5.69 10.42
N ASP A 279 4.97 -5.74 9.11
CA ASP A 279 5.57 -6.72 8.22
C ASP A 279 6.97 -6.25 7.82
N ILE A 280 7.98 -7.09 8.04
CA ILE A 280 9.37 -6.76 7.72
C ILE A 280 9.59 -6.35 6.25
N SER A 281 8.81 -6.88 5.31
CA SER A 281 8.99 -6.52 3.89
C SER A 281 8.59 -5.07 3.60
N PHE A 282 7.91 -4.38 4.53
CA PHE A 282 7.56 -2.96 4.39
C PHE A 282 8.79 -2.08 4.27
N TRP A 283 9.81 -2.34 5.08
CA TRP A 283 10.99 -1.49 5.18
C TRP A 283 11.82 -1.49 3.89
N PRO A 284 12.22 -2.65 3.32
CA PRO A 284 13.08 -2.69 2.15
C PRO A 284 12.39 -2.39 0.82
N ILE A 285 11.06 -2.26 0.75
CA ILE A 285 10.38 -1.92 -0.53
C ILE A 285 10.45 -0.41 -0.84
N HIS A 286 10.40 0.47 0.15
CA HIS A 286 10.34 1.91 -0.11
C HIS A 286 11.58 2.50 -0.78
N PRO A 287 12.81 2.05 -0.46
CA PRO A 287 14.00 2.57 -1.10
C PRO A 287 14.00 2.48 -2.64
N ASN A 288 13.32 1.48 -3.22
CA ASN A 288 13.23 1.36 -4.68
C ASN A 288 12.45 2.54 -5.29
N LEU A 289 11.37 2.97 -4.64
CA LEU A 289 10.56 4.12 -5.06
C LEU A 289 11.31 5.43 -4.86
N GLU A 290 12.03 5.55 -3.75
CA GLU A 290 12.88 6.71 -3.45
C GLU A 290 13.99 6.88 -4.48
N ARG A 291 14.62 5.78 -4.90
CA ARG A 291 15.64 5.77 -5.96
C ARG A 291 15.08 6.30 -7.28
N VAL A 292 13.87 5.88 -7.67
CA VAL A 292 13.20 6.38 -8.89
C VAL A 292 12.88 7.87 -8.79
N TRP A 293 12.44 8.35 -7.63
CA TRP A 293 12.28 9.79 -7.39
C TRP A 293 13.60 10.56 -7.52
N MET A 294 14.71 10.04 -6.97
CA MET A 294 16.03 10.67 -7.11
C MET A 294 16.51 10.71 -8.57
N ILE A 295 16.24 9.66 -9.36
CA ILE A 295 16.50 9.69 -10.81
C ILE A 295 15.73 10.83 -11.46
N LYS A 296 14.43 10.97 -11.17
CA LYS A 296 13.61 12.06 -11.70
C LYS A 296 14.14 13.43 -11.27
N LYS A 297 14.58 13.59 -10.03
CA LYS A 297 15.23 14.82 -9.53
C LYS A 297 16.53 15.14 -10.28
N LEU A 298 17.42 14.17 -10.40
CA LEU A 298 18.71 14.32 -11.08
C LEU A 298 18.57 14.63 -12.57
N SER A 299 17.48 14.17 -13.20
CA SER A 299 17.19 14.49 -14.60
C SER A 299 16.92 15.96 -14.88
N GLY A 300 16.56 16.75 -13.85
CA GLY A 300 16.16 18.15 -14.00
C GLY A 300 14.89 18.35 -14.83
N THR A 301 14.09 17.31 -15.07
CA THR A 301 12.90 17.37 -15.94
C THR A 301 11.63 17.83 -15.21
N PHE A 302 11.65 18.01 -13.89
CA PHE A 302 10.52 18.64 -13.20
C PHE A 302 10.36 20.10 -13.64
N THR A 303 9.19 20.44 -14.16
CA THR A 303 8.81 21.81 -14.55
C THR A 303 8.25 22.60 -13.37
N ASP A 304 7.66 21.92 -12.39
CA ASP A 304 7.17 22.47 -11.13
C ASP A 304 7.34 21.46 -10.00
N GLU A 305 7.92 21.91 -8.89
CA GLU A 305 8.11 21.10 -7.68
C GLU A 305 7.21 21.55 -6.52
N SER A 306 6.30 22.50 -6.76
CA SER A 306 5.34 22.97 -5.77
C SER A 306 4.19 21.99 -5.58
N TRP A 307 3.61 21.97 -4.37
CA TRP A 307 2.35 21.28 -4.11
C TRP A 307 1.50 22.00 -3.06
N PRO A 308 0.16 21.84 -3.11
CA PRO A 308 -0.75 22.60 -2.26
C PRO A 308 -0.52 22.35 -0.76
N GLN A 309 -0.68 23.40 0.04
CA GLN A 309 -0.69 23.30 1.51
C GLN A 309 -1.98 22.64 2.02
N ASN A 310 -3.10 22.87 1.33
CA ASN A 310 -4.43 22.44 1.75
C ASN A 310 -5.13 21.69 0.60
N SER A 311 -6.16 20.92 0.93
CA SER A 311 -7.02 20.20 -0.03
C SER A 311 -6.29 19.20 -0.94
N THR A 312 -5.07 18.80 -0.59
CA THR A 312 -4.31 17.74 -1.26
C THR A 312 -5.03 16.40 -1.13
N SER A 313 -5.63 16.12 0.03
CA SER A 313 -6.45 14.94 0.26
C SER A 313 -7.70 15.34 1.04
N LYS A 314 -8.83 14.68 0.76
CA LYS A 314 -10.10 14.93 1.46
C LYS A 314 -10.53 13.72 2.27
N SER A 315 -11.03 13.98 3.48
CA SER A 315 -11.82 13.01 4.24
C SER A 315 -13.18 12.87 3.57
N SER A 316 -13.90 11.84 4.00
CA SER A 316 -15.26 11.54 3.56
C SER A 316 -16.29 12.63 3.86
N ASP A 317 -16.12 13.38 4.94
CA ASP A 317 -16.95 14.55 5.28
C ASP A 317 -16.54 15.81 4.48
N GLY A 318 -15.59 15.68 3.55
CA GLY A 318 -15.10 16.77 2.71
C GLY A 318 -14.09 17.70 3.38
N SER A 319 -13.70 17.44 4.63
CA SER A 319 -12.60 18.15 5.28
C SER A 319 -11.24 17.81 4.63
N THR A 320 -10.25 18.67 4.80
CA THR A 320 -8.88 18.38 4.35
C THR A 320 -8.25 17.34 5.28
N CYS A 321 -7.75 16.24 4.72
CA CYS A 321 -6.91 15.30 5.46
C CYS A 321 -5.56 15.95 5.79
N TYR A 322 -5.17 15.89 7.06
CA TYR A 322 -3.83 16.27 7.51
C TYR A 322 -2.78 15.25 7.04
N GLY A 323 -1.56 15.71 6.80
CA GLY A 323 -0.38 14.90 6.46
C GLY A 323 0.01 14.89 4.97
N HIS A 324 -0.79 15.50 4.10
CA HIS A 324 -0.55 15.52 2.65
C HIS A 324 -0.13 16.90 2.10
N GLY A 325 -0.36 17.98 2.86
CA GLY A 325 0.04 19.33 2.51
C GLY A 325 1.55 19.53 2.60
N SER A 326 2.08 20.51 1.87
CA SER A 326 3.51 20.87 1.90
C SER A 326 4.00 21.30 3.28
N GLU A 327 3.16 21.98 4.05
CA GLU A 327 3.50 22.49 5.38
C GLU A 327 2.97 21.61 6.52
N ASP A 328 2.40 20.45 6.21
CA ASP A 328 2.04 19.48 7.24
C ASP A 328 3.31 18.91 7.88
N LEU A 329 3.29 18.79 9.21
CA LEU A 329 4.41 18.25 9.96
C LEU A 329 4.45 16.73 9.81
N LEU A 330 5.64 16.21 9.57
CA LEU A 330 5.90 14.78 9.69
C LEU A 330 5.82 14.39 11.16
N PRO A 331 5.25 13.21 11.49
CA PRO A 331 5.08 12.74 12.86
C PRO A 331 6.39 12.17 13.44
N MET A 332 7.53 12.72 13.04
CA MET A 332 8.84 12.09 13.19
C MET A 332 9.80 13.04 13.89
N GLU A 333 9.85 12.91 15.21
CA GLU A 333 10.65 13.81 16.03
C GLU A 333 12.13 13.47 16.00
N GLY A 334 12.97 14.51 15.89
CA GLY A 334 14.42 14.38 16.08
C GLY A 334 15.17 13.59 15.02
N ILE A 335 14.53 13.27 13.88
CA ILE A 335 15.14 12.57 12.74
C ILE A 335 16.51 13.17 12.37
N VAL A 336 16.61 14.50 12.29
CA VAL A 336 17.84 15.17 11.84
C VAL A 336 18.73 15.65 12.99
N SER A 337 18.43 15.24 14.23
CA SER A 337 19.24 15.64 15.39
C SER A 337 20.66 15.07 15.25
N GLY A 338 21.65 15.96 15.10
CA GLY A 338 23.05 15.59 14.96
C GLY A 338 23.54 15.41 13.52
N THR A 339 22.72 15.68 12.50
CA THR A 339 23.22 15.73 11.10
C THR A 339 24.09 16.97 10.90
N GLU A 340 25.35 16.77 10.48
CA GLU A 340 26.33 17.84 10.33
C GLU A 340 25.89 18.86 9.24
N GLY A 341 25.88 20.14 9.60
CA GLY A 341 25.46 21.24 8.71
C GLY A 341 23.94 21.44 8.58
N VAL A 342 23.14 20.66 9.30
CA VAL A 342 21.68 20.86 9.41
C VAL A 342 21.43 21.68 10.68
N GLU A 343 21.33 23.02 10.57
CA GLU A 343 21.04 23.93 11.71
C GLU A 343 19.61 23.80 12.25
N TRP A 344 18.83 22.87 11.72
CA TRP A 344 17.44 22.66 12.09
C TRP A 344 17.39 22.00 13.46
N ASN A 345 17.05 22.78 14.49
CA ASN A 345 16.65 22.29 15.79
C ASN A 345 15.25 21.63 15.72
N ALA A 346 14.97 20.91 14.63
CA ALA A 346 13.64 20.52 14.20
C ALA A 346 13.22 19.26 14.96
N THR A 347 12.51 19.49 16.05
CA THR A 347 11.70 18.46 16.68
C THR A 347 10.59 17.96 15.75
N ASN A 348 10.21 18.64 14.66
CA ASN A 348 9.29 18.15 13.62
C ASN A 348 9.56 18.89 12.29
N LEU A 349 9.87 18.17 11.20
CA LEU A 349 10.03 18.74 9.85
C LEU A 349 8.69 18.78 9.12
N THR A 350 8.44 19.78 8.29
CA THR A 350 7.32 19.74 7.33
C THR A 350 7.63 18.78 6.18
N ASN A 351 6.59 18.37 5.44
CA ASN A 351 6.77 17.62 4.19
C ASN A 351 7.71 18.36 3.22
N SER A 352 7.62 19.70 3.13
CA SER A 352 8.44 20.51 2.23
C SER A 352 9.90 20.62 2.67
N GLU A 353 10.15 20.69 3.97
CA GLU A 353 11.50 20.66 4.53
C GLU A 353 12.17 19.30 4.32
N TRP A 354 11.43 18.21 4.57
CA TRP A 354 11.92 16.86 4.35
C TRP A 354 12.20 16.58 2.87
N TYR A 355 11.32 17.02 1.98
CA TYR A 355 11.52 16.92 0.53
C TYR A 355 12.83 17.58 0.08
N ARG A 356 13.11 18.80 0.56
CA ARG A 356 14.35 19.53 0.25
C ARG A 356 15.59 18.88 0.86
N LEU A 357 15.47 18.27 2.03
CA LEU A 357 16.59 17.58 2.68
C LEU A 357 17.01 16.32 1.91
N LEU A 358 16.04 15.61 1.32
CA LEU A 358 16.28 14.41 0.54
C LEU A 358 16.71 14.69 -0.92
N ASP A 359 16.81 15.96 -1.33
CA ASP A 359 17.25 16.30 -2.68
C ASP A 359 18.67 15.73 -2.91
N PRO A 360 18.90 14.89 -3.94
CA PRO A 360 20.22 14.29 -4.17
C PRO A 360 21.31 15.32 -4.52
N LEU A 361 20.93 16.56 -4.83
CA LEU A 361 21.87 17.68 -5.03
C LEU A 361 22.18 18.44 -3.74
N ASN A 362 21.56 18.07 -2.62
CA ASN A 362 21.79 18.66 -1.31
C ASN A 362 22.96 17.97 -0.60
N GLY A 363 24.03 18.72 -0.33
CA GLY A 363 25.22 18.20 0.37
C GLY A 363 25.00 17.77 1.82
N HIS A 364 23.81 18.00 2.39
CA HIS A 364 23.43 17.57 3.73
C HIS A 364 22.46 16.39 3.74
N MET A 365 22.25 15.75 2.58
CA MET A 365 21.36 14.61 2.47
C MET A 365 21.85 13.45 3.36
N PRO A 366 20.96 12.79 4.12
CA PRO A 366 21.35 11.79 5.10
C PRO A 366 21.93 10.49 4.52
N TYR A 367 21.57 10.14 3.29
CA TYR A 367 22.02 8.94 2.57
C TYR A 367 21.90 9.17 1.06
N LEU A 368 22.62 8.40 0.25
CA LEU A 368 22.51 8.40 -1.21
C LEU A 368 22.66 6.96 -1.70
N TYR A 369 21.95 6.61 -2.78
CA TYR A 369 22.13 5.31 -3.43
C TYR A 369 23.45 5.26 -4.20
N ASP A 370 24.18 4.14 -4.09
CA ASP A 370 25.47 3.93 -4.75
C ASP A 370 25.38 3.93 -6.29
N ASP A 371 24.18 3.64 -6.81
CA ASP A 371 23.93 3.54 -8.25
C ASP A 371 22.49 3.97 -8.58
N PHE A 372 22.28 4.49 -9.78
CA PHE A 372 20.98 4.89 -10.33
C PHE A 372 20.65 4.25 -11.69
N THR A 373 21.53 3.37 -12.19
CA THR A 373 21.46 2.87 -13.58
C THR A 373 20.32 1.90 -13.86
N LEU A 374 19.78 1.22 -12.83
CA LEU A 374 18.74 0.20 -12.95
C LEU A 374 19.00 -0.80 -14.10
N LYS A 375 20.25 -1.30 -14.20
CA LYS A 375 20.76 -2.07 -15.36
C LYS A 375 19.91 -3.27 -15.80
N HIS A 376 19.17 -3.90 -14.88
CA HIS A 376 18.26 -4.99 -15.24
C HIS A 376 17.12 -4.53 -16.16
N CYS A 377 16.72 -3.26 -16.10
CA CYS A 377 15.70 -2.68 -16.98
C CYS A 377 16.08 -2.67 -18.46
N ASN A 378 17.36 -2.87 -18.80
CA ASN A 378 17.79 -3.11 -20.18
C ASN A 378 17.12 -4.33 -20.81
N PHE A 379 16.60 -5.28 -20.00
CA PHE A 379 15.75 -6.37 -20.48
C PHE A 379 14.54 -5.85 -21.28
N TYR A 380 13.96 -4.73 -20.86
CA TYR A 380 12.84 -4.06 -21.53
C TYR A 380 13.30 -3.03 -22.57
N ASN A 381 14.60 -2.98 -22.89
CA ASN A 381 15.21 -1.94 -23.72
C ASN A 381 15.01 -0.51 -23.14
N LEU A 382 15.00 -0.42 -21.81
CA LEU A 382 14.86 0.83 -21.05
C LEU A 382 16.20 1.14 -20.37
N SER A 383 16.77 2.31 -20.66
CA SER A 383 18.01 2.77 -20.01
C SER A 383 17.73 4.01 -19.17
N PHE A 384 17.77 3.86 -17.85
CA PHE A 384 17.56 4.97 -16.92
C PHE A 384 18.76 5.93 -16.89
N GLU A 385 19.92 5.51 -17.41
CA GLU A 385 21.12 6.35 -17.55
C GLU A 385 20.87 7.59 -18.40
N GLN A 386 19.89 7.56 -19.31
CA GLN A 386 19.56 8.72 -20.15
C GLN A 386 19.06 9.93 -19.34
N TRP A 387 18.58 9.71 -18.12
CA TRP A 387 18.09 10.75 -17.22
C TRP A 387 19.11 11.16 -16.17
N LEU A 388 20.30 10.55 -16.16
CA LEU A 388 21.34 10.92 -15.21
C LEU A 388 22.22 12.02 -15.83
N PRO A 389 22.70 12.98 -15.01
CA PRO A 389 23.70 13.94 -15.46
C PRO A 389 24.91 13.21 -16.06
N THR A 390 25.42 13.72 -17.17
CA THR A 390 26.67 13.23 -17.73
C THR A 390 27.85 13.81 -16.97
N THR A 391 29.00 13.14 -16.99
CA THR A 391 30.24 13.65 -16.35
C THR A 391 30.69 15.00 -16.88
N ASP A 392 30.19 15.41 -18.06
CA ASP A 392 30.48 16.71 -18.68
C ASP A 392 29.63 17.85 -18.08
N ASP A 393 28.59 17.54 -17.30
CA ASP A 393 27.67 18.51 -16.69
C ASP A 393 28.22 19.12 -15.38
N GLY A 394 29.42 18.72 -14.94
CA GLY A 394 30.13 19.35 -13.82
C GLY A 394 29.61 18.99 -12.42
N PHE A 395 28.78 17.94 -12.31
CA PHE A 395 28.20 17.45 -11.05
C PHE A 395 28.64 16.02 -10.73
N ILE A 396 29.94 15.79 -10.50
CA ILE A 396 30.46 14.67 -9.65
C ILE A 396 31.71 15.16 -8.92
#